data_AF-A0A814FQR9-F1
#
_entry.id   AF-A0A814FQR9-F1
#
_cell.length_a   1.000
_cell.length_b   1.000
_cell.length_c   1.000
_cell.angle_alpha   90.00
_cell.angle_beta   90.00
_cell.angle_gamma   90.00
#
_symmetry.space_group_name_H-M   'P 1'
#
loop_
_entity.id
_entity.type
_entity.pdbx_description
1 polymer ?
#
loop_
_entity_poly.entity_id
_entity_poly.type
_entity_poly.pdbx_seq_one_letter_code
_entity_poly.pdbx_strand_id
1 'polypeptide(L)'
;MCTLKLGRYFALMFICFAIIHSIVLGCSYSIHPTLGCVLSNYVWVQYSTYFFYPVLFGFLPIIIASLFSILAYHNVRHIVRRQLPIVRRKLDKQITAMVLMRVIAYVCLVVPYNAYRIYAINYPTSRSVPMAYAVGRLLQAILLSINNINFIINFYVFTIFSSRFRRQVKFVLVKKCWQQWKYWCCSMNNQIEPDNDIEARNSQIESEENI
;
A
#
# COMPACT_ATOMS: atom_id res chain seq x y z
N MET A 1 21.29 -13.25 24.35
CA MET A 1 20.23 -12.29 24.73
C MET A 1 20.70 -10.88 24.39
N CYS A 2 20.42 -10.41 23.18
CA CYS A 2 20.62 -9.00 22.80
C CYS A 2 19.99 -8.82 21.42
N THR A 3 18.71 -8.45 21.31
CA THR A 3 18.11 -8.34 19.96
C THR A 3 17.04 -7.26 19.81
N LEU A 4 16.17 -7.04 20.82
CA LEU A 4 15.10 -6.04 20.67
C LEU A 4 15.58 -4.59 20.82
N LYS A 5 16.46 -4.29 21.80
CA LYS A 5 16.99 -2.94 21.98
C LYS A 5 17.81 -2.50 20.77
N LEU A 6 18.72 -3.36 20.30
CA LEU A 6 19.56 -3.11 19.12
C LEU A 6 18.72 -2.94 17.84
N GLY A 7 17.75 -3.82 17.61
CA GLY A 7 16.82 -3.69 16.48
C GLY A 7 16.05 -2.36 16.51
N ARG A 8 15.63 -1.91 17.70
CA ARG A 8 14.98 -0.60 17.86
C ARG A 8 15.91 0.56 17.49
N TYR A 9 17.19 0.50 17.88
CA TYR A 9 18.17 1.52 17.49
C TYR A 9 18.40 1.55 15.99
N PHE A 10 18.58 0.40 15.34
CA PHE A 10 18.73 0.35 13.87
C PHE A 10 17.49 0.87 13.14
N ALA A 11 16.30 0.50 13.59
CA ALA A 11 15.05 1.01 13.03
C ALA A 11 14.96 2.54 13.18
N LEU A 12 15.30 3.08 14.35
CA LEU A 12 15.28 4.52 14.60
C LEU A 12 16.31 5.25 13.73
N MET A 13 17.54 4.75 13.63
CA MET A 13 18.55 5.35 12.74
C MET A 13 18.10 5.33 11.28
N PHE A 14 17.51 4.23 10.83
CA PHE A 14 16.98 4.12 9.46
C PHE A 14 15.84 5.11 9.21
N ILE A 15 14.93 5.29 10.17
CA ILE A 15 13.84 6.27 10.08
C ILE A 15 14.42 7.69 10.02
N CYS A 16 15.35 8.05 10.91
CA CYS A 16 15.99 9.36 10.89
C CYS A 16 16.71 9.61 9.55
N PHE A 17 17.47 8.64 9.06
CA PHE A 17 18.11 8.71 7.75
C PHE A 17 17.09 8.89 6.62
N ALA A 18 16.00 8.13 6.62
CA ALA A 18 14.95 8.23 5.61
C ALA A 18 14.26 9.61 5.63
N ILE A 19 14.01 10.18 6.81
CA ILE A 19 13.42 11.52 6.97
C ILE A 19 14.37 12.58 6.41
N ILE A 20 15.63 12.57 6.86
CA ILE A 20 16.64 13.54 6.40
C ILE A 20 16.80 13.45 4.88
N HIS A 21 16.93 12.24 4.35
CA HIS A 21 17.04 12.00 2.92
C HIS A 21 15.81 12.50 2.15
N SER A 22 14.60 12.27 2.67
CA SER A 22 13.35 12.72 2.03
C SER A 22 13.23 14.24 2.01
N ILE A 23 13.67 14.92 3.08
CA ILE A 23 13.70 16.39 3.14
C ILE A 23 14.68 16.95 2.09
N VAL A 24 15.90 16.41 2.03
CA VAL A 24 16.92 16.87 1.06
C VAL A 24 16.46 16.64 -0.38
N LEU A 25 15.86 15.47 -0.64
CA LEU A 25 15.28 15.17 -1.95
C LEU A 25 14.14 16.14 -2.29
N GLY A 26 13.27 16.45 -1.33
CA GLY A 26 12.18 17.43 -1.46
C GLY A 26 12.67 18.83 -1.84
N CYS A 27 13.72 19.31 -1.18
CA CYS A 27 14.34 20.61 -1.49
C CYS A 27 15.01 20.67 -2.88
N SER A 28 15.29 19.52 -3.50
CA SER A 28 15.97 19.44 -4.81
C SER A 28 15.01 19.50 -6.01
N TYR A 29 13.70 19.51 -5.76
CA TYR A 29 12.68 19.66 -6.80
C TYR A 29 12.48 21.13 -7.17
N SER A 30 12.41 21.40 -8.48
CA SER A 30 12.01 22.70 -9.02
C SER A 30 10.76 22.54 -9.88
N ILE A 31 9.93 23.60 -9.90
CA ILE A 31 8.73 23.65 -10.73
C ILE A 31 9.14 24.15 -12.12
N HIS A 32 9.05 23.28 -13.13
CA HIS A 32 9.18 23.67 -14.52
C HIS A 32 7.79 23.91 -15.13
N PRO A 33 7.57 25.03 -15.86
CA PRO A 33 6.25 25.38 -16.38
C PRO A 33 5.67 24.36 -17.38
N THR A 34 6.53 23.60 -18.08
CA THR A 34 6.11 22.64 -19.12
C THR A 34 6.15 21.18 -18.69
N LEU A 35 6.96 20.84 -17.68
CA LEU A 35 7.22 19.46 -17.25
C LEU A 35 6.70 19.18 -15.83
N GLY A 36 6.20 20.19 -15.13
CA GLY A 36 5.79 20.10 -13.73
C GLY A 36 6.99 20.01 -12.80
N CYS A 37 6.84 19.25 -11.73
CA CYS A 37 7.86 19.10 -10.69
C CYS A 37 8.96 18.13 -11.14
N VAL A 38 10.17 18.65 -11.39
CA VAL A 38 11.32 17.86 -11.85
C VAL A 38 12.52 18.10 -10.94
N LEU A 39 13.42 17.11 -10.84
CA LEU A 39 14.69 17.31 -10.15
C LEU A 39 15.54 18.29 -10.94
N SER A 40 15.87 19.42 -10.33
CA SER A 40 16.65 20.50 -10.97
C SER A 40 18.11 20.11 -11.18
N ASN A 41 18.68 19.42 -10.18
CA ASN A 41 20.11 19.19 -10.12
C ASN A 41 20.48 17.83 -10.76
N TYR A 42 21.37 17.88 -11.74
CA TYR A 42 21.88 16.71 -12.45
C TYR A 42 22.46 15.64 -11.51
N VAL A 43 23.17 16.04 -10.44
CA VAL A 43 23.75 15.10 -9.47
C VAL A 43 22.64 14.31 -8.77
N TRP A 44 21.56 14.96 -8.37
CA TRP A 44 20.42 14.31 -7.73
C TRP A 44 19.64 13.41 -8.69
N VAL A 45 19.56 13.77 -9.97
CA VAL A 45 18.99 12.92 -11.01
C VAL A 45 19.81 11.63 -11.13
N GLN A 46 21.14 11.74 -11.22
CA GLN A 46 22.06 10.60 -11.31
C GLN A 46 21.97 9.72 -10.05
N TYR A 47 22.08 10.31 -8.86
CA TYR A 47 21.96 9.63 -7.58
C TYR A 47 20.64 8.85 -7.46
N SER A 48 19.52 9.51 -7.77
CA SER A 48 18.21 8.89 -7.67
C SER A 48 18.12 7.70 -8.63
N THR A 49 18.55 7.93 -9.85
CA THR A 49 18.47 6.99 -10.96
C THR A 49 19.31 5.73 -10.78
N TYR A 50 20.60 5.88 -10.44
CA TYR A 50 21.55 4.76 -10.42
C TYR A 50 21.68 4.10 -9.05
N PHE A 51 21.38 4.82 -7.97
CA PHE A 51 21.59 4.31 -6.62
C PHE A 51 20.27 4.17 -5.87
N PHE A 52 19.53 5.26 -5.69
CA PHE A 52 18.36 5.27 -4.80
C PHE A 52 17.27 4.28 -5.21
N TYR A 53 16.78 4.36 -6.45
CA TYR A 53 15.70 3.49 -6.91
C TYR A 53 16.13 2.02 -7.08
N PRO A 54 17.21 1.69 -7.83
CA PRO A 54 17.57 0.29 -8.04
C PRO A 54 18.19 -0.35 -6.80
N VAL A 55 19.06 0.35 -6.06
CA VAL A 55 19.79 -0.24 -4.93
C VAL A 55 18.94 -0.17 -3.66
N LEU A 56 18.57 1.03 -3.19
CA LEU A 56 17.87 1.18 -1.91
C LEU A 56 16.43 0.68 -1.97
N PHE A 57 15.71 0.94 -3.06
CA PHE A 57 14.31 0.53 -3.20
C PHE A 57 14.12 -0.79 -3.93
N GLY A 58 15.10 -1.25 -4.72
CA GLY A 58 15.02 -2.51 -5.46
C GLY A 58 15.76 -3.64 -4.77
N PHE A 59 17.07 -3.72 -4.96
CA PHE A 59 17.89 -4.88 -4.58
C PHE A 59 18.06 -5.05 -3.07
N LEU A 60 18.32 -3.97 -2.33
CA LEU A 60 18.55 -4.04 -0.88
C LEU A 60 17.35 -4.67 -0.12
N PRO A 61 16.09 -4.23 -0.30
CA PRO A 61 14.95 -4.85 0.38
C PRO A 61 14.73 -6.29 -0.08
N ILE A 62 15.01 -6.63 -1.34
CA ILE A 62 14.93 -8.02 -1.83
C ILE A 62 15.96 -8.91 -1.13
N ILE A 63 17.20 -8.46 -1.02
CA ILE A 63 18.28 -9.21 -0.36
C ILE A 63 17.95 -9.37 1.12
N ILE A 64 17.59 -8.28 1.81
CA ILE A 64 17.24 -8.33 3.24
C ILE A 64 16.04 -9.25 3.46
N ALA A 65 14.95 -9.09 2.69
CA ALA A 65 13.75 -9.89 2.86
C ALA A 65 13.97 -11.37 2.51
N SER A 66 14.76 -11.68 1.49
CA SER A 66 15.11 -13.06 1.14
C SER A 66 15.98 -13.71 2.23
N LEU A 67 17.00 -13.02 2.73
CA LEU A 67 17.82 -13.50 3.84
C LEU A 67 16.97 -13.77 5.09
N PHE A 68 16.11 -12.84 5.49
CA PHE A 68 15.19 -13.04 6.61
C PHE A 68 14.19 -14.18 6.36
N SER A 69 13.69 -14.33 5.14
CA SER A 69 12.78 -15.44 4.78
C SER A 69 13.47 -16.79 4.88
N ILE A 70 14.71 -16.89 4.40
CA ILE A 70 15.54 -18.10 4.48
C ILE A 70 15.86 -18.41 5.95
N LEU A 71 16.31 -17.42 6.73
CA LEU A 71 16.56 -17.60 8.17
C LEU A 71 15.31 -18.07 8.92
N ALA A 72 14.16 -17.45 8.63
CA ALA A 72 12.89 -17.84 9.22
C ALA A 72 12.52 -19.28 8.85
N TYR A 73 12.71 -19.68 7.59
CA TYR A 73 12.47 -21.04 7.13
C TYR A 73 13.37 -22.06 7.84
N HIS A 74 14.67 -21.78 7.95
CA HIS A 74 15.62 -22.63 8.68
C HIS A 74 15.26 -22.75 10.15
N ASN A 75 14.91 -21.64 10.81
CA ASN A 75 14.51 -21.64 12.21
C ASN A 75 13.23 -22.45 12.43
N VAL A 76 12.21 -22.30 11.59
CA VAL A 76 10.99 -23.11 11.66
C VAL A 76 11.30 -24.59 11.47
N ARG A 77 12.14 -24.96 10.48
CA ARG A 77 12.53 -26.35 10.25
C ARG A 77 13.30 -26.96 11.43
N HIS A 78 14.17 -26.17 12.07
CA HIS A 78 14.92 -26.61 13.25
C HIS A 78 14.00 -26.78 14.47
N ILE A 79 13.09 -25.83 14.72
CA ILE A 79 12.11 -25.89 15.81
C ILE A 79 11.18 -27.10 15.68
N VAL A 80 10.78 -27.43 14.45
CA VAL A 80 9.91 -28.59 14.17
C VAL A 80 10.52 -29.92 14.67
N ARG A 81 11.84 -30.03 14.74
CA ARG A 81 12.50 -31.24 15.26
C ARG A 81 12.42 -31.37 16.79
N ARG A 82 12.12 -30.29 17.53
CA ARG A 82 12.13 -30.26 19.01
C ARG A 82 10.75 -30.43 19.67
N GLN A 83 9.78 -31.07 19.01
CA GLN A 83 8.45 -31.41 19.56
C GLN A 83 7.69 -30.26 20.25
N LEU A 84 7.48 -29.13 19.54
CA LEU A 84 6.53 -28.12 20.00
C LEU A 84 5.06 -28.51 19.72
N PRO A 85 4.09 -28.01 20.51
CA PRO A 85 2.67 -28.32 20.33
C PRO A 85 2.18 -28.01 18.91
N ILE A 86 1.38 -28.94 18.35
CA ILE A 86 0.94 -28.99 16.95
C ILE A 86 0.30 -27.67 16.47
N VAL A 87 -0.38 -26.95 17.34
CA VAL A 87 -1.09 -25.70 17.00
C VAL A 87 -0.13 -24.55 16.67
N ARG A 88 0.96 -24.36 17.43
CA ARG A 88 1.94 -23.29 17.17
C ARG A 88 2.67 -23.53 15.84
N ARG A 89 2.97 -24.79 15.53
CA ARG A 89 3.63 -25.19 14.27
C ARG A 89 2.86 -24.79 13.02
N LYS A 90 1.52 -24.92 13.01
CA LYS A 90 0.70 -24.53 11.85
C LYS A 90 0.73 -23.02 11.62
N LEU A 91 0.71 -22.23 12.70
CA LEU A 91 0.78 -20.78 12.63
C LEU A 91 2.13 -20.28 12.08
N ASP A 92 3.25 -20.81 12.58
CA ASP A 92 4.58 -20.41 12.12
C ASP A 92 4.83 -20.80 10.66
N LYS A 93 4.37 -21.99 10.23
CA LYS A 93 4.43 -22.41 8.82
C LYS A 93 3.60 -21.51 7.92
N GLN A 94 2.44 -21.05 8.40
CA GLN A 94 1.58 -20.15 7.65
C GLN A 94 2.19 -18.75 7.51
N ILE A 95 2.78 -18.21 8.59
CA ILE A 95 3.44 -16.89 8.57
C ILE A 95 4.66 -16.94 7.64
N THR A 96 5.50 -17.97 7.73
CA THR A 96 6.67 -18.11 6.86
C THR A 96 6.30 -18.27 5.38
N ALA A 97 5.27 -19.08 5.07
CA ALA A 97 4.76 -19.19 3.70
C ALA A 97 4.21 -17.86 3.17
N MET A 98 3.51 -17.10 4.02
CA MET A 98 2.99 -15.77 3.69
C MET A 98 4.12 -14.78 3.36
N VAL A 99 5.17 -14.75 4.17
CA VAL A 99 6.35 -13.88 3.92
C VAL A 99 7.07 -14.29 2.63
N LEU A 100 7.26 -15.59 2.38
CA LEU A 100 7.90 -16.06 1.15
C LEU A 100 7.11 -15.65 -0.10
N MET A 101 5.79 -15.88 -0.10
CA MET A 101 4.92 -15.45 -1.19
C MET A 101 4.96 -13.93 -1.40
N ARG A 102 5.07 -13.17 -0.31
CA ARG A 102 5.21 -11.72 -0.37
C ARG A 102 6.50 -11.30 -1.05
N VAL A 103 7.63 -11.94 -0.73
CA VAL A 103 8.92 -11.67 -1.36
C VAL A 103 8.90 -12.04 -2.83
N ILE A 104 8.36 -13.21 -3.19
CA ILE A 104 8.22 -13.63 -4.60
C ILE A 104 7.39 -12.61 -5.38
N ALA A 105 6.22 -12.23 -4.87
CA ALA A 105 5.37 -11.25 -5.52
C ALA A 105 6.04 -9.87 -5.63
N TYR A 106 6.78 -9.45 -4.61
CA TYR A 106 7.54 -8.20 -4.63
C TYR A 106 8.60 -8.24 -5.75
N VAL A 107 9.38 -9.32 -5.87
CA VAL A 107 10.37 -9.50 -6.94
C VAL A 107 9.71 -9.44 -8.31
N CYS A 108 8.62 -10.19 -8.52
CA CYS A 108 7.93 -10.23 -9.82
C CYS A 108 7.33 -8.88 -10.23
N LEU A 109 6.87 -8.06 -9.29
CA LEU A 109 6.23 -6.77 -9.58
C LEU A 109 7.25 -5.62 -9.71
N VAL A 110 8.31 -5.64 -8.91
CA VAL A 110 9.25 -4.52 -8.76
C VAL A 110 10.43 -4.62 -9.73
N VAL A 111 10.92 -5.83 -10.03
CA VAL A 111 12.06 -6.03 -10.92
C VAL A 111 11.81 -5.52 -12.35
N PRO A 112 10.66 -5.82 -13.00
CA PRO A 112 10.41 -5.35 -14.37
C PRO A 112 10.41 -3.82 -14.48
N TYR A 113 9.82 -3.14 -13.49
CA TYR A 113 9.80 -1.67 -13.44
C TYR A 113 11.22 -1.10 -13.27
N ASN A 114 12.03 -1.67 -12.37
CA ASN A 114 13.41 -1.23 -12.18
C ASN A 114 14.29 -1.49 -13.42
N ALA A 115 14.15 -2.66 -14.05
CA ALA A 115 14.88 -3.00 -15.27
C ALA A 115 14.55 -2.03 -16.41
N TYR A 116 13.27 -1.76 -16.63
CA TYR A 116 12.83 -0.76 -17.62
C TYR A 116 13.35 0.64 -17.29
N ARG A 117 13.34 1.03 -16.01
CA ARG A 117 13.82 2.34 -15.59
C ARG A 117 15.31 2.50 -15.88
N ILE A 118 16.12 1.50 -15.56
CA ILE A 118 17.55 1.47 -15.92
C ILE A 118 17.72 1.57 -17.44
N TYR A 119 16.97 0.78 -18.21
CA TYR A 119 17.01 0.84 -19.67
C TYR A 119 16.67 2.24 -20.21
N ALA A 120 15.57 2.85 -19.75
CA ALA A 120 15.11 4.16 -20.21
C ALA A 120 16.10 5.30 -19.92
N ILE A 121 16.93 5.13 -18.88
CA ILE A 121 17.98 6.08 -18.51
C ILE A 121 19.22 5.93 -19.39
N ASN A 122 19.63 4.70 -19.69
CA ASN A 122 20.80 4.44 -20.51
C ASN A 122 20.53 4.70 -22.01
N TYR A 123 19.28 4.56 -22.44
CA TYR A 123 18.84 4.74 -23.82
C TYR A 123 17.72 5.79 -23.90
N PRO A 124 18.02 7.08 -23.66
CA PRO A 124 17.00 8.12 -23.70
C PRO A 124 16.43 8.24 -25.12
N THR A 125 15.14 7.96 -25.26
CA THR A 125 14.44 8.12 -26.55
C THR A 125 14.23 9.60 -26.84
N SER A 126 14.80 10.09 -27.94
CA SER A 126 14.61 11.48 -28.38
C SER A 126 13.14 11.76 -28.68
N ARG A 127 12.68 12.97 -28.33
CA ARG A 127 11.33 13.45 -28.66
C ARG A 127 11.13 13.67 -30.16
N SER A 128 12.20 13.68 -30.95
CA SER A 128 12.13 13.79 -32.41
C SER A 128 11.50 12.58 -33.10
N VAL A 129 11.45 11.42 -32.42
CA VAL A 129 10.82 10.20 -32.94
C VAL A 129 9.55 9.91 -32.14
N PRO A 130 8.39 10.46 -32.53
CA PRO A 130 7.19 10.47 -31.70
C PRO A 130 6.66 9.06 -31.40
N MET A 131 6.77 8.13 -32.36
CA MET A 131 6.29 6.75 -32.21
C MET A 131 7.05 6.00 -31.11
N ALA A 132 8.38 6.04 -31.12
CA ALA A 132 9.20 5.38 -30.11
C ALA A 132 8.98 5.99 -28.72
N TYR A 133 8.85 7.32 -28.65
CA TYR A 133 8.56 8.01 -27.40
C TYR A 133 7.18 7.62 -26.83
N ALA A 134 6.14 7.53 -27.67
CA ALA A 134 4.81 7.12 -27.26
C ALA A 134 4.78 5.69 -26.71
N VAL A 135 5.47 4.75 -27.36
CA VAL A 135 5.62 3.35 -26.89
C VAL A 135 6.32 3.31 -25.53
N GLY A 136 7.41 4.06 -25.36
CA GLY A 136 8.11 4.16 -24.08
C GLY A 136 7.21 4.70 -22.95
N ARG A 137 6.39 5.70 -23.24
CA ARG A 137 5.43 6.23 -22.25
C ARG A 137 4.35 5.22 -21.87
N LEU A 138 3.83 4.46 -22.85
CA LEU A 138 2.85 3.40 -22.59
C LEU A 138 3.46 2.29 -21.71
N LEU A 139 4.66 1.81 -22.05
CA LEU A 139 5.38 0.81 -21.26
C LEU A 139 5.65 1.30 -19.83
N GLN A 140 6.08 2.56 -19.69
CA GLN A 140 6.27 3.17 -18.38
C GLN A 140 4.98 3.16 -17.55
N ALA A 141 3.85 3.54 -18.15
CA ALA A 141 2.56 3.57 -17.47
C ALA A 141 2.10 2.16 -17.04
N ILE A 142 2.26 1.16 -17.91
CA ILE A 142 1.92 -0.24 -17.60
C ILE A 142 2.77 -0.77 -16.44
N LEU A 143 4.10 -0.61 -16.52
CA LEU A 143 5.01 -1.11 -15.49
C LEU A 143 4.84 -0.38 -14.16
N LEU A 144 4.55 0.93 -14.19
CA LEU A 144 4.23 1.69 -13.00
C LEU A 144 2.92 1.19 -12.36
N SER A 145 1.92 0.86 -13.18
CA SER A 145 0.64 0.31 -12.71
C SER A 145 0.84 -1.06 -12.05
N ILE A 146 1.65 -1.93 -12.66
CA ILE A 146 2.05 -3.22 -12.09
C ILE A 146 2.79 -3.02 -10.76
N ASN A 147 3.72 -2.07 -10.70
CA ASN A 147 4.43 -1.75 -9.47
C ASN A 147 3.47 -1.23 -8.37
N ASN A 148 2.42 -0.48 -8.72
CA ASN A 148 1.42 0.00 -7.75
C ASN A 148 0.54 -1.12 -7.17
N ILE A 149 0.30 -2.22 -7.91
CA ILE A 149 -0.40 -3.41 -7.39
C ILE A 149 0.34 -3.99 -6.16
N ASN A 150 1.66 -3.77 -6.07
CA ASN A 150 2.48 -4.18 -4.94
C ASN A 150 2.01 -3.60 -3.60
N PHE A 151 1.33 -2.45 -3.57
CA PHE A 151 0.77 -1.90 -2.34
C PHE A 151 -0.47 -2.68 -1.87
N ILE A 152 -1.28 -3.16 -2.81
CA ILE A 152 -2.55 -3.82 -2.53
C ILE A 152 -2.36 -5.31 -2.23
N ILE A 153 -1.35 -5.94 -2.84
CA ILE A 153 -1.11 -7.39 -2.68
C ILE A 153 -0.86 -7.81 -1.22
N ASN A 154 -0.36 -6.91 -0.36
CA ASN A 154 -0.28 -7.13 1.08
C ASN A 154 -1.66 -7.58 1.62
N PHE A 155 -2.70 -6.79 1.35
CA PHE A 155 -4.05 -7.05 1.81
C PHE A 155 -4.60 -8.37 1.24
N TYR A 156 -4.38 -8.64 -0.04
CA TYR A 156 -4.84 -9.88 -0.67
C TYR A 156 -4.14 -11.12 -0.13
N VAL A 157 -2.82 -11.05 0.09
CA VAL A 157 -2.06 -12.15 0.70
C VAL A 157 -2.57 -12.43 2.12
N PHE A 158 -2.83 -11.41 2.93
CA PHE A 158 -3.41 -11.60 4.27
C PHE A 158 -4.82 -12.22 4.22
N THR A 159 -5.67 -11.81 3.28
CA THR A 159 -7.03 -12.37 3.14
C THR A 159 -7.04 -13.80 2.59
N ILE A 160 -6.14 -14.16 1.68
CA ILE A 160 -6.09 -15.52 1.12
C ILE A 160 -5.52 -16.51 2.14
N PHE A 161 -4.42 -16.16 2.81
CA PHE A 161 -3.72 -17.09 3.68
C PHE A 161 -4.29 -17.12 5.10
N SER A 162 -4.79 -16.02 5.66
CA SER A 162 -5.27 -15.97 7.05
C SER A 162 -6.79 -16.10 7.17
N SER A 163 -7.25 -17.29 7.56
CA SER A 163 -8.67 -17.54 7.85
C SER A 163 -9.20 -16.69 9.01
N ARG A 164 -8.35 -16.41 10.01
CA ARG A 164 -8.69 -15.50 11.12
C ARG A 164 -8.88 -14.08 10.63
N PHE A 165 -7.97 -13.58 9.80
CA PHE A 165 -8.07 -12.24 9.22
C PHE A 165 -9.34 -12.12 8.37
N ARG A 166 -9.68 -13.13 7.56
CA ARG A 166 -10.95 -13.15 6.81
C ARG A 166 -12.17 -13.01 7.70
N ARG A 167 -12.22 -13.73 8.84
CA ARG A 167 -13.35 -13.63 9.78
C ARG A 167 -13.43 -12.23 10.39
N GLN A 168 -12.30 -11.64 10.77
CA GLN A 168 -12.25 -10.27 11.30
C GLN A 168 -12.70 -9.25 10.27
N VAL A 169 -12.20 -9.33 9.03
CA VAL A 169 -12.59 -8.43 7.93
C VAL A 169 -14.09 -8.56 7.64
N LYS A 170 -14.61 -9.79 7.54
CA LYS A 170 -16.06 -10.01 7.36
C LYS A 170 -16.86 -9.41 8.52
N PHE A 171 -16.44 -9.62 9.76
CA PHE A 171 -17.11 -9.06 10.93
C PHE A 171 -17.11 -7.53 10.92
N VAL A 172 -15.97 -6.89 10.61
CA VAL A 172 -15.86 -5.43 10.55
C VAL A 172 -16.70 -4.85 9.40
N LEU A 173 -16.67 -5.49 8.22
CA LEU A 173 -17.45 -5.06 7.06
C LEU A 173 -18.96 -5.20 7.33
N VAL A 174 -19.41 -6.35 7.85
CA VAL A 174 -20.81 -6.56 8.21
C VAL A 174 -21.24 -5.58 9.29
N LYS A 175 -20.42 -5.36 10.33
CA LYS A 175 -20.73 -4.40 11.40
C LYS A 175 -20.84 -2.97 10.87
N LYS A 176 -19.90 -2.50 10.04
CA LYS A 176 -19.96 -1.17 9.43
C LYS A 176 -21.17 -1.01 8.51
N CYS A 177 -21.43 -2.02 7.67
CA CYS A 177 -22.56 -2.00 6.75
C CYS A 177 -23.89 -1.97 7.53
N TRP A 178 -24.00 -2.74 8.61
CA TRP A 178 -25.15 -2.72 9.52
C TRP A 178 -25.33 -1.37 10.22
N GLN A 179 -24.23 -0.76 10.70
CA GLN A 179 -24.28 0.57 11.32
C GLN A 179 -24.72 1.64 10.33
N GLN A 180 -24.19 1.60 9.11
CA GLN A 180 -24.52 2.56 8.05
C GLN A 180 -25.96 2.38 7.57
N TRP A 181 -26.44 1.14 7.45
CA TRP A 181 -27.84 0.84 7.14
C TRP A 181 -28.78 1.33 8.25
N LYS A 182 -28.46 1.07 9.52
CA LYS A 182 -29.25 1.57 10.66
C LYS A 182 -29.35 3.11 10.65
N TYR A 183 -28.25 3.80 10.38
CA TYR A 183 -28.24 5.27 10.29
C TYR A 183 -29.14 5.76 9.14
N TRP A 184 -29.07 5.10 7.97
CA TRP A 184 -29.89 5.45 6.82
C TRP A 184 -31.39 5.20 7.06
N CYS A 185 -31.76 4.08 7.70
CA CYS A 185 -33.15 3.80 8.07
C CYS A 185 -33.71 4.80 9.09
N CYS A 186 -32.94 5.18 10.13
CA CYS A 186 -33.38 6.21 11.07
C CYS A 186 -33.54 7.58 10.40
N SER A 187 -32.65 7.92 9.46
CA SER A 187 -32.74 9.19 8.71
C SER A 187 -34.00 9.26 7.83
N MET A 188 -34.47 8.15 7.27
CA MET A 188 -35.71 8.16 6.49
C MET A 188 -36.96 8.30 7.36
N ASN A 189 -36.98 7.66 8.54
CA ASN A 189 -38.17 7.72 9.40
C ASN A 189 -38.46 9.15 9.88
N ASN A 190 -37.41 9.92 10.18
CA ASN A 190 -37.56 11.32 10.60
C ASN A 190 -38.00 12.28 9.47
N GLN A 191 -37.94 11.86 8.20
CA GLN A 191 -38.40 12.68 7.07
C GLN A 191 -39.88 12.44 6.73
N ILE A 192 -40.51 11.39 7.28
CA ILE A 192 -41.93 11.06 7.03
C ILE A 192 -42.84 11.76 8.06
N GLU A 193 -42.31 12.15 9.22
CA GLU A 193 -43.09 12.81 10.29
C GLU A 193 -43.43 14.31 10.08
N PRO A 194 -42.70 15.14 9.30
CA PRO A 194 -42.98 16.58 9.25
C PRO A 194 -44.20 16.98 8.39
N ASP A 195 -44.73 16.10 7.54
CA ASP A 195 -45.89 16.44 6.69
C ASP A 195 -47.23 16.31 7.44
N ASN A 196 -47.32 15.35 8.37
CA ASN A 196 -48.53 15.15 9.16
C ASN A 196 -48.80 16.32 10.13
N ASP A 197 -47.75 16.96 10.64
CA ASP A 197 -47.87 18.13 11.51
C ASP A 197 -48.33 19.38 10.73
N ILE A 198 -47.95 19.51 9.46
CA ILE A 198 -48.38 20.62 8.59
C ILE A 198 -49.85 20.44 8.20
N GLU A 199 -50.26 19.22 7.84
CA GLU A 199 -51.64 18.92 7.48
C GLU A 199 -52.59 19.06 8.69
N ALA A 200 -52.18 18.60 9.88
CA ALA A 200 -52.94 18.79 11.12
C ALA A 200 -53.09 20.29 11.47
N ARG A 201 -52.03 21.09 11.28
CA ARG A 201 -52.09 22.54 11.55
C ARG A 201 -53.00 23.28 10.56
N ASN A 202 -52.99 22.90 9.29
CA ASN A 202 -53.86 23.50 8.28
C ASN A 202 -55.34 23.17 8.54
N SER A 203 -55.65 21.95 9.00
CA SER A 203 -57.04 21.57 9.36
C SER A 203 -57.59 22.34 10.57
N GLN A 204 -56.75 22.75 11.52
CA GLN A 204 -57.17 23.62 12.63
C GLN A 204 -57.49 25.04 12.16
N ILE A 205 -56.68 25.59 11.24
CA ILE A 205 -56.88 26.94 10.71
C ILE A 205 -58.21 27.04 9.93
N GLU A 206 -58.57 26.04 9.10
CA GLU A 206 -59.85 26.03 8.38
C GLU A 206 -61.09 25.92 9.31
N SER A 207 -60.93 25.36 10.52
CA SER A 207 -62.02 25.27 11.49
C SER A 207 -62.30 26.58 12.23
N GLU A 208 -61.29 27.45 12.37
CA GLU A 208 -61.45 28.77 13.01
C GLU A 208 -62.04 29.82 12.05
N GLU A 209 -61.86 29.69 10.73
CA GLU A 209 -62.43 30.62 9.74
C GLU A 209 -63.94 30.44 9.48
N ASN A 210 -64.54 29.33 9.93
CA ASN A 210 -65.96 28.99 9.67
C ASN A 210 -66.91 29.26 10.87
N ILE A 211 -66.46 29.99 11.91
CA ILE A 211 -67.26 30.41 13.07
C ILE A 211 -67.46 31.92 13.03
#